data_AF-A0A7J4B468-F1
#
_entry.id   AF-A0A7J4B468-F1
#
_cell.length_a   1.000
_cell.length_b   1.000
_cell.length_c   1.000
_cell.angle_alpha   90.00
_cell.angle_beta   90.00
_cell.angle_gamma   90.00
#
_symmetry.space_group_name_H-M   'P 1'
#
loop_
_entity.id
_entity.type
_entity.pdbx_description
1 polymer ?
#
loop_
_entity_poly.entity_id
_entity_poly.type
_entity_poly.pdbx_seq_one_letter_code
_entity_poly.pdbx_strand_id
1 'polypeptide(L)'
;MPVPRRIAVIDRNKCIREKCGYVCRNVCPPVRMGKDAIVIDEKGFPVIDENLCTGCGICPKKCPVDAIRVINLAGEAGEPLYQYGVNSFRIYNFALPKEKGIVALVGRNGIGKTTLLDILAGKIIPNFFDFSRKHSLNEVAEKVKNRELKNYFESLAKNGHSVSYKVQNVELLAKVAPNSTVEE
;
A
#
# COMPACT_ATOMS: atom_id res chain seq x y z
N MET A 1 -12.09 -3.51 -10.36
CA MET A 1 -11.08 -3.14 -9.35
C MET A 1 -11.47 -1.80 -8.74
N PRO A 2 -11.54 -1.68 -7.41
CA PRO A 2 -11.82 -0.38 -6.80
C PRO A 2 -10.67 0.57 -7.17
N VAL A 3 -11.00 1.63 -7.90
CA VAL A 3 -10.03 2.66 -8.28
C VAL A 3 -9.55 3.33 -7.00
N PRO A 4 -8.24 3.55 -6.79
CA PRO A 4 -7.75 4.23 -5.59
C PRO A 4 -8.46 5.57 -5.46
N ARG A 5 -9.18 5.75 -4.34
CA ARG A 5 -9.99 6.95 -4.10
C ARG A 5 -9.04 8.12 -3.88
N ARG A 6 -9.21 9.19 -4.64
CA ARG A 6 -8.40 10.40 -4.52
C ARG A 6 -9.21 11.48 -3.85
N ILE A 7 -8.63 12.13 -2.85
CA ILE A 7 -9.27 13.23 -2.12
C ILE A 7 -8.37 14.45 -2.11
N ALA A 8 -8.98 15.63 -2.08
CA ALA A 8 -8.25 16.88 -1.88
C ALA A 8 -8.17 17.19 -0.38
N VAL A 9 -6.98 17.59 0.09
CA VAL A 9 -6.70 17.99 1.47
C VAL A 9 -6.14 19.40 1.46
N ILE A 10 -6.51 20.18 2.47
CA ILE A 10 -6.12 21.59 2.60
C ILE A 10 -5.12 21.73 3.76
N ASP A 11 -3.98 22.36 3.46
CA ASP A 11 -3.04 22.85 4.45
C ASP A 11 -3.55 24.18 5.04
N ARG A 12 -4.05 24.12 6.27
CA ARG A 12 -4.63 25.27 6.98
C ARG A 12 -3.60 26.35 7.31
N ASN A 13 -2.31 26.02 7.36
CA ASN A 13 -1.27 27.01 7.64
C ASN A 13 -0.97 27.89 6.41
N LYS A 14 -1.19 27.35 5.20
CA LYS A 14 -0.99 28.07 3.94
C LYS A 14 -2.26 28.76 3.44
N CYS A 15 -3.43 28.24 3.80
CA CYS A 15 -4.70 28.75 3.31
C CYS A 15 -4.97 30.17 3.82
N ILE A 16 -5.16 31.11 2.89
CA ILE A 16 -5.46 32.53 3.18
C ILE A 16 -6.98 32.83 3.32
N ARG A 17 -7.80 31.79 3.51
CA ARG A 17 -9.26 31.87 3.75
C ARG A 17 -9.98 32.71 2.68
N GLU A 18 -10.79 33.69 3.10
CA GLU A 18 -11.59 34.58 2.27
C GLU A 18 -10.79 35.44 1.30
N LYS A 19 -9.48 35.68 1.55
CA LYS A 19 -8.65 36.56 0.70
C LYS A 19 -8.53 36.07 -0.74
N CYS A 20 -8.68 34.76 -0.97
CA CYS A 20 -8.70 34.20 -2.31
C CYS A 20 -10.10 34.11 -2.93
N GLY A 21 -11.14 34.64 -2.28
CA GLY A 21 -12.53 34.58 -2.75
C GLY A 21 -13.09 33.15 -2.85
N TYR A 22 -12.52 32.21 -2.10
CA TYR A 22 -12.87 30.79 -2.14
C TYR A 22 -12.83 30.17 -3.55
N VAL A 23 -11.80 30.52 -4.35
CA VAL A 23 -11.59 29.97 -5.70
C VAL A 23 -11.75 28.45 -5.74
N CYS A 24 -11.26 27.73 -4.73
CA CYS A 24 -11.39 26.28 -4.62
C CYS A 24 -12.86 25.78 -4.65
N ARG A 25 -13.79 26.49 -4.00
CA ARG A 25 -15.24 26.20 -4.01
C ARG A 25 -15.84 26.52 -5.38
N ASN A 26 -15.49 27.69 -5.94
CA ASN A 26 -16.08 28.18 -7.20
C ASN A 26 -15.71 27.32 -8.41
N VAL A 27 -14.50 26.74 -8.42
CA VAL A 27 -14.03 25.87 -9.52
C VAL A 27 -14.37 24.39 -9.34
N CYS A 28 -14.93 23.99 -8.19
CA CYS A 28 -15.17 22.58 -7.85
C CYS A 28 -16.37 22.03 -8.64
N PRO A 29 -16.21 20.98 -9.48
CA PRO A 29 -17.32 20.45 -10.28
C PRO A 29 -18.51 19.96 -9.44
N PRO A 30 -18.33 19.15 -8.36
CA PRO A 30 -19.44 18.78 -7.48
C PRO A 30 -20.21 19.97 -6.91
N VAL A 31 -19.53 21.06 -6.54
CA VAL A 31 -20.17 22.28 -6.05
C VAL A 31 -20.98 22.97 -7.15
N ARG A 32 -20.43 23.06 -8.36
CA ARG A 32 -21.17 23.59 -9.52
C ARG A 32 -22.37 22.74 -9.92
N MET A 33 -22.38 21.46 -9.55
CA MET A 33 -23.50 20.55 -9.71
C MET A 33 -24.50 20.59 -8.54
N GLY A 34 -24.35 21.54 -7.61
CA GLY A 34 -25.27 21.73 -6.48
C GLY A 34 -25.03 20.81 -5.28
N LYS A 35 -23.85 20.18 -5.17
CA LYS A 35 -23.46 19.38 -4.01
C LYS A 35 -22.55 20.16 -3.07
N ASP A 36 -22.68 19.94 -1.77
CA ASP A 36 -21.87 20.60 -0.75
C ASP A 36 -20.49 19.94 -0.54
N ALA A 37 -19.74 19.74 -1.64
CA ALA A 37 -18.42 19.12 -1.57
C ALA A 37 -17.36 20.02 -0.91
N ILE A 38 -17.58 21.34 -0.89
CA ILE A 38 -16.73 22.31 -0.20
C ILE A 38 -17.61 23.32 0.54
N VAL A 39 -17.58 23.24 1.87
CA VAL A 39 -18.30 24.15 2.78
C VAL A 39 -17.32 25.05 3.52
N ILE A 40 -17.76 26.19 4.01
CA ILE A 40 -16.92 27.10 4.81
C ILE A 40 -17.25 26.87 6.28
N ASP A 41 -16.24 26.63 7.11
CA ASP A 41 -16.42 26.49 8.55
C ASP A 41 -16.61 27.85 9.25
N GLU A 42 -16.96 27.82 10.53
CA GLU A 42 -17.16 29.02 11.36
C GLU A 42 -15.91 29.92 11.44
N LYS A 43 -14.72 29.37 11.18
CA LYS A 43 -13.44 30.09 11.20
C LYS A 43 -13.05 30.63 9.82
N GLY A 44 -13.93 30.51 8.83
CA GLY A 44 -13.75 30.99 7.47
C GLY A 44 -12.85 30.10 6.60
N PHE A 45 -12.50 28.89 7.05
CA PHE A 45 -11.72 27.95 6.25
C PHE A 45 -12.62 27.09 5.36
N PRO A 46 -12.21 26.83 4.10
CA PRO A 46 -12.87 25.81 3.30
C PRO A 46 -12.60 24.41 3.87
N VAL A 47 -13.64 23.61 3.96
CA VAL A 47 -13.63 22.20 4.39
C VAL A 47 -14.14 21.36 3.22
N ILE A 48 -13.37 20.34 2.84
CA ILE A 48 -13.70 19.46 1.73
C ILE A 48 -14.33 18.19 2.29
N ASP A 49 -15.50 17.83 1.78
CA ASP A 49 -16.15 16.55 2.10
C ASP A 49 -15.46 15.40 1.33
N GLU A 50 -14.89 14.44 2.05
CA GLU A 50 -14.17 13.31 1.47
C GLU A 50 -15.06 12.38 0.64
N ASN A 51 -16.36 12.31 0.97
CA ASN A 51 -17.30 11.46 0.27
C ASN A 51 -17.71 12.05 -1.09
N LEU A 52 -17.89 13.36 -1.13
CA LEU A 52 -18.31 14.10 -2.32
C LEU A 52 -17.13 14.52 -3.22
N CYS A 53 -15.90 14.52 -2.69
CA CYS A 53 -14.72 14.85 -3.45
C CYS A 53 -14.41 13.77 -4.50
N THR A 54 -14.29 14.18 -5.76
CA THR A 54 -13.93 13.29 -6.88
C THR A 54 -12.43 13.18 -7.12
N GLY A 55 -11.62 13.99 -6.42
CA GLY A 55 -10.17 14.04 -6.62
C GLY A 55 -9.75 14.53 -8.01
N CYS A 56 -10.59 15.33 -8.69
CA CYS A 56 -10.34 15.82 -10.06
C CYS A 56 -9.09 16.70 -10.22
N GLY A 57 -8.58 17.31 -9.14
CA GLY A 57 -7.35 18.09 -9.15
C GLY A 57 -7.48 19.50 -9.75
N ILE A 58 -8.68 20.06 -9.89
CA ILE A 58 -8.87 21.44 -10.35
C ILE A 58 -8.54 22.45 -9.25
N CYS A 59 -9.00 22.20 -8.01
CA CYS A 59 -8.76 23.06 -6.86
C CYS A 59 -7.27 23.31 -6.53
N PRO A 60 -6.34 22.32 -6.53
CA PRO A 60 -4.92 22.61 -6.33
C PRO A 60 -4.35 23.49 -7.45
N LYS A 61 -4.71 23.24 -8.72
CA LYS A 61 -4.18 24.01 -9.87
C LYS A 61 -4.61 25.48 -9.89
N LYS A 62 -5.72 25.81 -9.21
CA LYS A 62 -6.27 27.17 -9.16
C LYS A 62 -6.01 27.87 -7.83
N CYS A 63 -5.44 27.18 -6.84
CA CYS A 63 -5.13 27.79 -5.56
C CYS A 63 -3.93 28.73 -5.71
N PRO A 64 -4.06 30.04 -5.40
CA PRO A 64 -2.96 31.00 -5.60
C PRO A 64 -1.79 30.81 -4.63
N VAL A 65 -1.98 30.03 -3.56
CA VAL A 65 -1.00 29.79 -2.49
C VAL A 65 -0.63 28.31 -2.33
N ASP A 66 -1.04 27.46 -3.28
CA ASP A 66 -0.78 26.01 -3.27
C ASP A 66 -1.12 25.31 -1.94
N ALA A 67 -2.18 25.77 -1.28
CA ALA A 67 -2.62 25.22 0.00
C ALA A 67 -3.37 23.89 -0.14
N ILE A 68 -3.71 23.45 -1.36
CA ILE A 68 -4.52 22.24 -1.60
C ILE A 68 -3.67 21.19 -2.29
N ARG A 69 -3.78 19.94 -1.84
CA ARG A 69 -3.12 18.78 -2.47
C ARG A 69 -4.12 17.66 -2.68
N VAL A 70 -4.01 16.96 -3.80
CA VAL A 70 -4.76 15.72 -4.01
C VAL A 70 -3.89 14.56 -3.57
N ILE A 71 -4.39 13.78 -2.61
CA ILE A 71 -3.75 12.57 -2.11
C ILE A 71 -4.52 11.34 -2.56
N ASN A 72 -3.81 10.23 -2.69
CA ASN A 72 -4.42 8.93 -2.95
C ASN A 72 -4.67 8.26 -1.59
N LEU A 73 -5.92 7.86 -1.34
CA LEU A 73 -6.23 6.99 -0.23
C LEU A 73 -5.75 5.57 -0.53
N ALA A 74 -5.43 4.83 0.53
CA ALA A 74 -5.09 3.43 0.42
C ALA A 74 -6.29 2.66 -0.20
N GLY A 75 -6.00 1.90 -1.24
CA GLY A 75 -6.97 1.08 -1.95
C GLY A 75 -6.28 -0.17 -2.51
N GLU A 76 -7.06 -1.08 -3.06
CA GLU A 76 -6.52 -2.28 -3.70
C GLU A 76 -5.64 -1.91 -4.90
N ALA A 77 -4.39 -2.37 -4.88
CA ALA A 77 -3.38 -1.96 -5.85
C ALA A 77 -3.30 -2.96 -7.02
N GLY A 78 -4.26 -2.91 -7.94
CA GLY A 78 -4.24 -3.72 -9.16
C GLY A 78 -4.32 -5.22 -8.89
N GLU A 79 -3.51 -6.01 -9.60
CA GLU A 79 -3.46 -7.47 -9.45
C GLU A 79 -2.68 -7.87 -8.18
N PRO A 80 -3.23 -8.72 -7.30
CA PRO A 80 -2.52 -9.15 -6.09
C PRO A 80 -1.39 -10.11 -6.45
N LEU A 81 -0.24 -9.99 -5.79
CA LEU A 81 0.83 -10.98 -5.83
C LEU A 81 0.38 -12.32 -5.22
N TYR A 82 -0.31 -12.26 -4.08
CA TYR A 82 -0.80 -13.45 -3.40
C TYR A 82 -2.17 -13.22 -2.76
N GLN A 83 -3.02 -14.25 -2.81
CA GLN A 83 -4.31 -14.29 -2.14
C GLN A 83 -4.57 -15.69 -1.56
N TYR A 84 -5.04 -15.80 -0.31
CA TYR A 84 -5.30 -17.10 0.32
C TYR A 84 -6.50 -17.85 -0.30
N GLY A 85 -7.56 -17.14 -0.68
CA GLY A 85 -8.79 -17.69 -1.25
C GLY A 85 -9.76 -16.60 -1.69
N VAL A 86 -10.92 -16.99 -2.21
CA VAL A 86 -11.95 -16.03 -2.66
C VAL A 86 -12.35 -15.12 -1.49
N ASN A 87 -12.34 -13.79 -1.71
CA ASN A 87 -12.64 -12.78 -0.69
C ASN A 87 -11.76 -12.81 0.57
N SER A 88 -10.59 -13.44 0.51
CA SER A 88 -9.62 -13.42 1.60
C SER A 88 -8.68 -12.22 1.54
N PHE A 89 -7.80 -12.13 2.55
CA PHE A 89 -6.63 -11.26 2.56
C PHE A 89 -5.76 -11.40 1.29
N ARG A 90 -5.21 -10.28 0.82
CA ARG A 90 -4.42 -10.12 -0.40
C ARG A 90 -3.14 -9.33 -0.11
N ILE A 91 -2.05 -9.69 -0.78
CA ILE A 91 -0.81 -8.90 -0.85
C ILE A 91 -0.58 -8.50 -2.30
N TYR A 92 -0.20 -7.25 -2.53
CA TYR A 92 0.00 -6.69 -3.87
C TYR A 92 1.46 -6.55 -4.26
N ASN A 93 2.23 -5.74 -3.54
CA ASN A 93 3.63 -5.51 -3.83
C ASN A 93 4.38 -5.21 -2.54
N PHE A 94 5.70 -5.41 -2.55
CA PHE A 94 6.56 -5.09 -1.41
C PHE A 94 7.92 -4.62 -1.89
N ALA A 95 8.59 -3.86 -1.04
CA ALA A 95 9.99 -3.51 -1.24
C ALA A 95 10.87 -4.65 -0.75
N LEU A 96 11.89 -5.01 -1.53
CA LEU A 96 12.89 -5.96 -1.08
C LEU A 96 13.80 -5.35 -0.01
N PRO A 97 14.33 -6.19 0.90
CA PRO A 97 15.40 -5.75 1.78
C PRO A 97 16.61 -5.29 0.96
N LYS A 98 17.20 -4.14 1.30
CA LYS A 98 18.45 -3.69 0.68
C LYS A 98 19.58 -4.65 1.06
N GLU A 99 20.46 -4.95 0.12
CA GLU A 99 21.68 -5.70 0.40
C GLU A 99 22.52 -4.96 1.46
N LYS A 100 23.13 -5.73 2.37
CA LYS A 100 24.02 -5.22 3.42
C LYS A 100 23.37 -4.19 4.36
N GLY A 101 22.08 -4.33 4.65
CA GLY A 101 21.35 -3.50 5.61
C GLY A 101 20.26 -4.26 6.36
N ILE A 102 19.79 -3.68 7.47
CA ILE A 102 18.65 -4.21 8.23
C ILE A 102 17.39 -3.46 7.80
N VAL A 103 16.34 -4.21 7.43
CA VAL A 103 15.04 -3.64 7.07
C VAL A 103 14.00 -4.02 8.12
N ALA A 104 13.41 -3.01 8.75
CA ALA A 104 12.33 -3.18 9.71
C ALA A 104 10.97 -3.19 8.99
N LEU A 105 10.19 -4.26 9.17
CA LEU A 105 8.82 -4.36 8.67
C LEU A 105 7.82 -3.98 9.77
N VAL A 106 7.26 -2.78 9.70
CA VAL A 106 6.34 -2.23 10.71
C VAL A 106 4.94 -2.07 10.14
N GLY A 107 3.92 -2.38 10.95
CA GLY A 107 2.52 -2.22 10.57
C GLY A 107 1.58 -2.83 11.61
N ARG A 108 0.28 -2.65 11.44
CA ARG A 108 -0.74 -3.24 12.34
C ARG A 108 -0.79 -4.77 12.19
N ASN A 109 -1.41 -5.46 13.14
CA ASN A 109 -1.67 -6.90 13.01
C ASN A 109 -2.68 -7.13 11.87
N GLY A 110 -2.53 -8.24 11.14
CA GLY A 110 -3.38 -8.56 9.99
C GLY A 110 -3.05 -7.82 8.69
N ILE A 111 -2.03 -6.95 8.65
CA ILE A 111 -1.62 -6.23 7.42
C ILE A 111 -0.79 -7.10 6.45
N GLY A 112 -0.51 -8.36 6.79
CA GLY A 112 0.26 -9.29 5.95
C GLY A 112 1.75 -9.38 6.22
N LYS A 113 2.25 -8.88 7.37
CA LYS A 113 3.68 -8.96 7.71
C LYS A 113 4.21 -10.40 7.68
N THR A 114 3.52 -11.32 8.33
CA THR A 114 3.90 -12.74 8.37
C THR A 114 3.82 -13.37 6.99
N THR A 115 2.74 -13.12 6.24
CA THR A 115 2.57 -13.62 4.87
C THR A 115 3.69 -13.11 3.95
N LEU A 116 4.11 -11.85 4.08
CA LEU A 116 5.24 -11.31 3.34
C LEU A 116 6.54 -12.05 3.65
N LEU A 117 6.82 -12.29 4.94
CA LEU A 117 8.01 -13.04 5.35
C LEU A 117 7.97 -14.50 4.85
N ASP A 118 6.80 -15.13 4.80
CA ASP A 118 6.64 -16.48 4.26
C ASP A 118 6.84 -16.54 2.73
N ILE A 119 6.46 -15.48 2.00
CA ILE A 119 6.75 -15.34 0.57
C ILE A 119 8.25 -15.17 0.34
N LEU A 120 8.91 -14.31 1.12
CA LEU A 120 10.36 -14.13 1.06
C LEU A 120 11.09 -15.44 1.42
N ALA A 121 10.61 -16.18 2.41
CA ALA A 121 11.17 -17.48 2.76
C ALA A 121 10.87 -18.60 1.74
N GLY A 122 10.12 -18.33 0.67
CA GLY A 122 9.72 -19.34 -0.32
C GLY A 122 8.71 -20.37 0.20
N LYS A 123 8.16 -20.19 1.40
CA LYS A 123 7.13 -21.07 1.99
C LYS A 123 5.78 -20.88 1.33
N ILE A 124 5.49 -19.64 0.91
CA ILE A 124 4.31 -19.27 0.13
C ILE A 124 4.77 -18.86 -1.26
N ILE A 125 4.22 -19.52 -2.28
CA ILE A 125 4.47 -19.15 -3.67
C ILE A 125 3.36 -18.20 -4.13
N PRO A 126 3.70 -17.01 -4.65
CA PRO A 126 2.74 -16.09 -5.27
C PRO A 126 1.83 -16.77 -6.31
N ASN A 127 0.54 -16.45 -6.28
CA ASN A 127 -0.47 -17.10 -7.12
C ASN A 127 -1.15 -16.16 -8.11
N PHE A 128 -0.97 -14.85 -7.99
CA PHE A 128 -1.52 -13.88 -8.95
C PHE A 128 -3.03 -14.07 -9.20
N PHE A 129 -3.79 -14.38 -8.13
CA PHE A 129 -5.22 -14.67 -8.19
C PHE A 129 -5.62 -15.94 -9.00
N ASP A 130 -4.66 -16.75 -9.42
CA ASP A 130 -4.91 -18.04 -10.06
C ASP A 130 -4.84 -19.17 -9.02
N PHE A 131 -6.02 -19.67 -8.65
CA PHE A 131 -6.20 -20.78 -7.71
C PHE A 131 -6.27 -22.15 -8.39
N SER A 132 -6.25 -22.20 -9.72
CA SER A 132 -6.43 -23.45 -10.47
C SER A 132 -5.18 -24.35 -10.39
N ARG A 133 -4.01 -23.73 -10.22
CA ARG A 133 -2.72 -24.42 -10.18
C ARG A 133 -1.74 -23.73 -9.23
N LYS A 134 -0.70 -24.45 -8.84
CA LYS A 134 0.46 -23.88 -8.17
C LYS A 134 1.46 -23.37 -9.20
N HIS A 135 2.03 -22.20 -8.95
CA HIS A 135 3.14 -21.66 -9.74
C HIS A 135 4.47 -22.19 -9.20
N SER A 136 5.48 -22.23 -10.06
CA SER A 136 6.89 -22.39 -9.68
C SER A 136 7.55 -21.03 -9.44
N LEU A 137 8.66 -21.00 -8.69
CA LEU A 137 9.41 -19.76 -8.45
C LEU A 137 9.92 -19.10 -9.74
N ASN A 138 10.25 -19.89 -10.77
CA ASN A 138 10.66 -19.37 -12.07
C ASN A 138 9.49 -18.66 -12.79
N GLU A 139 8.28 -19.22 -12.74
CA GLU A 139 7.10 -18.57 -13.31
C GLU A 139 6.74 -17.29 -12.56
N VAL A 140 6.91 -17.28 -11.23
CA VAL A 140 6.73 -16.08 -10.41
C VAL A 140 7.73 -14.99 -10.84
N ALA A 141 9.01 -15.34 -11.03
CA ALA A 141 10.04 -14.39 -11.44
C ALA A 141 9.71 -13.72 -12.79
N GLU A 142 9.14 -14.48 -13.74
CA GLU A 142 8.74 -13.94 -15.05
C GLU A 142 7.48 -13.07 -14.99
N LYS A 143 6.52 -13.37 -14.10
CA LYS A 143 5.30 -12.57 -13.94
C LYS A 143 5.54 -11.24 -13.24
N VAL A 144 6.54 -11.15 -12.37
CA VAL A 144 6.78 -9.93 -11.60
C VAL A 144 7.43 -8.85 -12.47
N LYS A 145 6.83 -7.65 -12.47
CA LYS A 145 7.31 -6.51 -13.28
C LYS A 145 8.58 -5.85 -12.73
N ASN A 146 8.84 -5.98 -11.43
CA ASN A 146 10.01 -5.36 -10.79
C ASN A 146 11.24 -6.24 -11.00
N ARG A 147 12.29 -5.68 -11.61
CA ARG A 147 13.57 -6.34 -11.87
C ARG A 147 14.24 -6.87 -10.60
N GLU A 148 14.17 -6.15 -9.49
CA GLU A 148 14.74 -6.58 -8.21
C GLU A 148 14.04 -7.84 -7.70
N LEU A 149 12.70 -7.85 -7.73
CA LEU A 149 11.90 -9.02 -7.35
C LEU A 149 12.13 -10.21 -8.27
N LYS A 150 12.25 -9.98 -9.58
CA LYS A 150 12.60 -11.01 -10.55
C LYS A 150 13.93 -11.68 -10.18
N ASN A 151 14.99 -10.89 -9.99
CA ASN A 151 16.31 -11.41 -9.59
C ASN A 151 16.26 -12.19 -8.28
N TYR A 152 15.47 -11.72 -7.32
CA TYR A 152 15.30 -12.38 -6.02
C TYR A 152 14.66 -13.77 -6.16
N PHE A 153 13.54 -13.88 -6.87
CA PHE A 153 12.85 -15.16 -7.06
C PHE A 153 13.69 -16.14 -7.90
N GLU A 154 14.46 -15.65 -8.88
CA GLU A 154 15.43 -16.48 -9.62
C GLU A 154 16.55 -17.02 -8.71
N SER A 155 17.08 -16.19 -7.82
CA SER A 155 18.11 -16.61 -6.85
C SER A 155 17.56 -17.64 -5.87
N LEU A 156 16.34 -17.44 -5.39
CA LEU A 156 15.64 -18.37 -4.51
C LEU A 156 15.37 -19.71 -5.21
N ALA A 157 15.02 -19.70 -6.50
CA ALA A 157 14.81 -20.92 -7.29
C ALA A 157 16.11 -21.73 -7.50
N LYS A 158 17.27 -21.06 -7.53
CA LYS A 158 18.59 -21.69 -7.74
C LYS A 158 19.22 -22.25 -6.46
N ASN A 159 18.51 -22.27 -5.32
CA ASN A 159 19.00 -22.66 -3.98
C ASN A 159 20.22 -21.86 -3.47
N GLY A 160 20.57 -20.74 -4.11
CA GLY A 160 21.74 -19.93 -3.77
C GLY A 160 21.55 -19.02 -2.56
N HIS A 161 20.32 -18.89 -2.05
CA HIS A 161 19.98 -18.07 -0.90
C HIS A 161 19.22 -18.90 0.14
N SER A 162 19.88 -19.16 1.28
CA SER A 162 19.23 -19.75 2.45
C SER A 162 18.55 -18.65 3.27
N VAL A 163 17.21 -18.69 3.32
CA VAL A 163 16.45 -17.77 4.18
C VAL A 163 16.32 -18.39 5.56
N SER A 164 16.97 -17.80 6.56
CA SER A 164 16.74 -18.14 7.96
C SER A 164 15.49 -17.42 8.46
N TYR A 165 14.47 -18.19 8.85
CA TYR A 165 13.18 -17.66 9.30
C TYR A 165 12.95 -18.04 10.76
N LYS A 166 12.92 -17.05 11.65
CA LYS A 166 12.51 -17.28 13.05
C LYS A 166 10.99 -17.41 13.12
N VAL A 167 10.52 -18.57 13.58
CA VAL A 167 9.09 -18.84 13.74
C VAL A 167 8.49 -17.88 14.76
N GLN A 168 7.37 -17.24 14.41
CA GLN A 168 6.70 -16.27 15.28
C GLN A 168 6.01 -16.92 16.48
N ASN A 169 5.55 -18.17 16.34
CA ASN A 169 4.97 -18.93 17.44
C ASN A 169 6.07 -19.69 18.20
N VAL A 170 6.27 -19.32 19.47
CA VAL A 170 7.27 -19.89 20.37
C VAL A 170 7.03 -21.39 20.62
N GLU A 171 5.79 -21.84 20.66
CA GLU A 171 5.45 -23.25 20.86
C GLU A 171 5.90 -24.13 19.69
N LEU A 172 5.96 -23.56 18.49
CA LEU A 172 6.46 -24.26 17.29
C LEU A 172 7.99 -24.33 17.24
N LEU A 173 8.71 -23.56 18.07
CA LEU A 173 10.18 -23.60 18.09
C LEU A 173 10.70 -24.97 18.52
N ALA A 174 10.05 -25.60 19.51
CA ALA A 174 10.42 -26.94 19.97
C ALA A 174 10.32 -28.01 18.87
N LYS A 175 9.48 -27.79 17.85
CA LYS A 175 9.34 -28.71 16.70
C LYS A 175 10.32 -28.40 15.57
N VAL A 176 10.65 -27.13 15.35
CA VAL A 176 11.46 -26.69 14.21
C VAL A 176 12.96 -26.70 14.52
N ALA A 177 13.33 -26.54 15.79
CA ALA A 177 14.72 -26.59 16.23
C ALA A 177 14.84 -27.33 17.58
N PRO A 178 14.66 -28.67 17.60
CA PRO A 178 14.57 -29.44 18.84
C PRO A 178 15.86 -29.45 19.68
N ASN A 179 17.01 -29.05 19.14
CA ASN A 179 18.33 -29.12 19.80
C ASN A 179 19.21 -27.86 19.60
N SER A 180 18.64 -26.69 19.29
CA SER A 180 19.44 -25.45 19.20
C SER A 180 19.44 -24.72 20.54
N THR A 181 20.42 -25.00 21.39
CA THR A 181 20.79 -24.11 22.50
C THR A 181 21.56 -22.92 21.94
N VAL A 182 21.13 -21.71 22.29
CA VAL A 182 21.97 -20.52 22.10
C VAL A 182 22.95 -20.55 23.26
N GLU A 183 24.21 -20.89 22.98
CA GLU A 183 25.29 -20.69 23.96
C GLU A 183 25.50 -19.17 24.13
N GLU A 184 25.63 -18.73 25.39
CA GLU A 184 25.80 -17.32 25.79
C GLU A 184 27.09 -16.69 25.26
#